data_AF-A0A549SZM1-F1
#
_entry.id   AF-A0A549SZM1-F1
#
_cell.length_a   1.000
_cell.length_b   1.000
_cell.length_c   1.000
_cell.angle_alpha   90.00
_cell.angle_beta   90.00
_cell.angle_gamma   90.00
#
_symmetry.space_group_name_H-M   'P 1'
#
loop_
_entity.id
_entity.type
_entity.pdbx_description
1 polymer ?
#
loop_
_entity_poly.entity_id
_entity_poly.type
_entity_poly.pdbx_seq_one_letter_code
_entity_poly.pdbx_strand_id
1 'polypeptide(L)'
;MLFNPLAYIDRLTRGGFSPEQARASAEALETAFSESVATKADVGEVRHDMELLKRDLAEVEGRLKRELIEVEGRLKLEVSQSKTDILRWVFGFNLVLIGAIFTILKFVR
;
A
#
# COMPACT_ATOMS: atom_id res chain seq x y z
N MET A 1 0.73 -7.38 -34.98
CA MET A 1 0.72 -8.74 -35.58
C MET A 1 1.85 -9.53 -34.98
N LEU A 2 1.52 -10.61 -34.26
CA LEU A 2 2.49 -11.53 -33.62
C LEU A 2 3.19 -12.44 -34.64
N PHE A 3 2.45 -12.84 -35.67
CA PHE A 3 2.88 -13.79 -36.68
C PHE A 3 2.38 -13.36 -38.07
N ASN A 4 3.13 -13.69 -39.12
CA ASN A 4 2.76 -13.44 -40.51
C ASN A 4 2.63 -14.79 -41.24
N PRO A 5 1.40 -15.32 -41.38
CA PRO A 5 1.15 -16.63 -41.99
C PRO A 5 1.63 -16.72 -43.44
N LEU A 6 1.46 -15.67 -44.24
CA LEU A 6 1.79 -15.69 -45.67
C LEU A 6 3.29 -15.81 -45.92
N ALA A 7 4.10 -15.06 -45.18
CA ALA A 7 5.55 -15.14 -45.28
C ALA A 7 6.09 -16.49 -44.78
N TYR A 8 5.41 -17.11 -43.81
CA TYR A 8 5.75 -18.43 -43.28
C TYR A 8 5.39 -19.54 -44.27
N ILE A 9 4.19 -19.50 -44.87
CA ILE A 9 3.76 -20.43 -45.91
C ILE A 9 4.72 -20.38 -47.10
N ASP A 10 5.06 -19.18 -47.60
CA ASP A 10 5.97 -19.02 -48.74
C ASP A 10 7.36 -19.62 -48.46
N ARG A 11 7.88 -19.47 -47.23
CA ARG A 11 9.13 -20.10 -46.81
C ARG A 11 9.05 -21.62 -46.80
N LEU A 12 7.97 -22.20 -46.26
CA LEU A 12 7.80 -23.65 -46.21
C LEU A 12 7.67 -24.25 -47.61
N THR A 13 6.89 -23.62 -48.50
CA THR A 13 6.74 -24.08 -49.88
C THR A 13 8.05 -24.01 -50.65
N ARG A 14 8.85 -22.94 -50.48
CA ARG A 14 10.23 -22.88 -51.03
C ARG A 14 11.16 -23.95 -50.46
N GLY A 15 10.89 -24.44 -49.25
CA GLY A 15 11.59 -25.55 -48.61
C GLY A 15 11.12 -26.94 -49.06
N GLY A 16 10.17 -27.04 -49.99
CA GLY A 16 9.68 -28.31 -50.54
C GLY A 16 8.42 -28.88 -49.87
N PHE A 17 7.79 -28.15 -48.95
CA PHE A 17 6.49 -28.54 -48.39
C PHE A 17 5.37 -28.31 -49.42
N SER A 18 4.34 -29.17 -49.43
CA SER A 18 3.17 -28.91 -50.26
C SER A 18 2.41 -27.66 -49.77
N PRO A 19 1.64 -26.99 -50.65
CA PRO A 19 0.80 -25.87 -50.25
C PRO A 19 -0.17 -26.22 -49.11
N GLU A 20 -0.76 -27.41 -49.09
CA GLU A 20 -1.62 -27.84 -47.97
C GLU A 20 -0.82 -28.00 -46.67
N GLN A 21 0.34 -28.64 -46.71
CA GLN A 21 1.19 -28.84 -45.52
C GLN A 21 1.66 -27.51 -44.92
N ALA A 22 2.06 -26.57 -45.78
CA ALA A 22 2.51 -25.25 -45.37
C ALA A 22 1.37 -24.45 -44.71
N ARG A 23 0.15 -24.50 -45.27
CA ARG A 23 -1.03 -23.86 -44.68
C ARG A 23 -1.41 -24.48 -43.33
N ALA A 24 -1.50 -25.81 -43.26
CA ALA A 24 -1.84 -26.50 -42.02
C ALA A 24 -0.84 -26.20 -40.89
N SER A 25 0.46 -26.10 -41.22
CA SER A 25 1.48 -25.70 -40.25
C SER A 25 1.32 -24.24 -39.80
N ALA A 26 1.02 -23.33 -40.72
CA ALA A 26 0.82 -21.91 -40.39
C ALA A 26 -0.39 -21.71 -39.47
N GLU A 27 -1.49 -22.41 -39.75
CA GLU A 27 -2.72 -22.37 -38.96
C GLU A 27 -2.50 -22.94 -37.56
N ALA A 28 -1.83 -24.10 -37.45
CA ALA A 28 -1.49 -24.69 -36.15
C ALA A 28 -0.61 -23.76 -35.31
N LEU A 29 0.36 -23.08 -35.92
CA LEU A 29 1.26 -22.15 -35.24
C LEU A 29 0.56 -20.84 -34.84
N GLU A 30 -0.33 -20.33 -35.68
CA GLU A 30 -1.13 -19.15 -35.40
C GLU A 30 -2.07 -19.38 -34.21
N THR A 31 -2.76 -20.53 -34.19
CA THR A 31 -3.60 -20.94 -33.05
C THR A 31 -2.77 -21.06 -31.78
N ALA A 32 -1.63 -21.77 -31.84
CA ALA A 32 -0.76 -21.93 -30.68
C ALA A 32 -0.28 -20.59 -30.12
N PHE A 33 0.10 -19.62 -30.96
CA PHE A 33 0.53 -18.30 -30.50
C PHE A 33 -0.61 -17.43 -29.99
N SER A 34 -1.80 -17.53 -30.59
CA SER A 34 -2.96 -16.76 -30.16
C SER A 34 -3.44 -17.17 -28.76
N GLU A 35 -3.27 -18.43 -28.38
CA GLU A 35 -3.71 -18.94 -27.08
C GLU A 35 -2.65 -18.85 -25.97
N SER A 36 -1.35 -18.82 -26.32
CA SER A 36 -0.27 -18.99 -25.33
C SER A 36 0.63 -17.78 -25.11
N VAL A 37 0.54 -16.74 -25.96
CA VAL A 37 1.50 -15.63 -25.92
C VAL A 37 0.82 -14.32 -25.54
N ALA A 38 1.26 -13.75 -24.41
CA ALA A 38 0.91 -12.39 -24.04
C ALA A 38 1.44 -11.40 -25.10
N THR A 39 0.55 -10.52 -25.55
CA THR A 39 0.82 -9.45 -26.49
C THR A 39 1.44 -8.23 -25.79
N LYS A 40 1.90 -7.26 -26.58
CA LYS A 40 2.32 -5.95 -26.06
C LYS A 40 1.17 -5.19 -25.39
N ALA A 41 -0.09 -5.46 -25.78
CA ALA A 41 -1.25 -4.82 -25.17
C ALA A 41 -1.44 -5.32 -23.73
N ASP A 42 -1.35 -6.63 -23.51
CA ASP A 42 -1.44 -7.24 -22.17
C ASP A 42 -0.34 -6.70 -21.24
N VAL A 43 0.89 -6.56 -21.75
CA VAL A 43 1.97 -5.93 -20.99
C VAL A 43 1.69 -4.45 -20.69
N GLY A 44 1.03 -3.75 -21.61
CA GLY A 44 0.60 -2.36 -21.42
C GLY A 44 -0.45 -2.22 -20.33
N GLU A 45 -1.42 -3.12 -20.29
CA GLU A 45 -2.46 -3.20 -19.26
C GLU A 45 -1.84 -3.48 -17.88
N VAL A 46 -0.99 -4.51 -17.77
CA VAL A 46 -0.28 -4.81 -16.51
C VAL A 46 0.57 -3.64 -16.03
N ARG A 47 1.23 -2.91 -16.95
CA ARG A 47 1.98 -1.70 -16.60
C ARG A 47 1.07 -0.61 -16.06
N HIS A 48 -0.08 -0.41 -16.69
CA HIS A 48 -1.07 0.58 -16.25
C HIS A 48 -1.61 0.24 -14.86
N ASP A 49 -1.98 -1.01 -14.62
CA ASP A 49 -2.44 -1.49 -13.32
C ASP A 49 -1.35 -1.32 -12.24
N MET A 50 -0.10 -1.63 -12.58
CA MET A 50 1.03 -1.43 -11.67
C MET A 50 1.23 0.06 -11.32
N GLU A 51 0.99 0.98 -12.26
CA GLU A 51 1.03 2.42 -11.98
C GLU A 51 -0.13 2.89 -11.10
N LEU A 52 -1.33 2.33 -11.28
CA LEU A 52 -2.47 2.58 -10.40
C LEU A 52 -2.16 2.11 -8.97
N LEU A 53 -1.71 0.86 -8.82
CA LEU A 53 -1.35 0.29 -7.51
C LEU A 53 -0.25 1.09 -6.79
N LYS A 54 0.73 1.62 -7.54
CA LYS A 54 1.76 2.49 -6.95
C LYS A 54 1.17 3.80 -6.41
N ARG A 55 0.19 4.39 -7.10
CA ARG A 55 -0.50 5.59 -6.63
C ARG A 55 -1.31 5.29 -5.37
N ASP A 56 -2.08 4.21 -5.38
CA ASP A 56 -2.88 3.80 -4.23
C ASP A 56 -1.99 3.52 -3.00
N LEU A 57 -0.85 2.86 -3.21
CA LEU A 57 0.12 2.61 -2.14
C LEU A 57 0.66 3.93 -1.55
N ALA A 58 1.05 4.88 -2.40
CA ALA A 58 1.54 6.18 -1.93
C ALA A 58 0.47 6.97 -1.16
N GLU A 59 -0.80 6.87 -1.58
CA GLU A 59 -1.92 7.48 -0.87
C GLU A 59 -2.11 6.86 0.52
N VAL A 60 -2.11 5.52 0.61
CA VAL A 60 -2.23 4.78 1.87
C VAL A 60 -1.08 5.11 2.82
N GLU A 61 0.16 5.12 2.33
CA GLU A 61 1.33 5.53 3.11
C GLU A 61 1.20 6.96 3.64
N GLY A 62 0.73 7.88 2.79
CA GLY A 62 0.47 9.26 3.17
C GLY A 62 -0.60 9.39 4.25
N ARG A 63 -1.69 8.62 4.14
CA ARG A 63 -2.76 8.58 5.15
C ARG A 63 -2.24 8.06 6.48
N LEU A 64 -1.53 6.93 6.48
CA LEU A 64 -0.98 6.34 7.69
C LEU A 64 0.01 7.27 8.40
N LYS A 65 0.86 7.98 7.67
CA LYS A 65 1.77 8.99 8.25
C LYS A 65 1.01 10.12 8.95
N ARG A 66 -0.08 10.61 8.34
CA ARG A 66 -0.92 11.65 8.95
C ARG A 66 -1.61 11.15 10.21
N GLU A 67 -2.22 9.97 10.16
CA GLU A 67 -2.89 9.35 11.31
C GLU A 67 -1.90 9.10 12.46
N LEU A 68 -0.67 8.67 12.16
CA LEU A 68 0.38 8.49 13.17
C LEU A 68 0.72 9.82 13.86
N ILE A 69 0.95 10.89 13.10
CA ILE A 69 1.24 12.23 13.65
C ILE A 69 0.09 12.72 14.52
N GLU A 70 -1.16 12.51 14.08
CA GLU A 70 -2.35 12.89 14.84
C GLU A 70 -2.45 12.13 16.17
N VAL A 71 -2.26 10.81 16.14
CA VAL A 71 -2.29 9.96 17.34
C VAL A 71 -1.16 10.33 18.31
N GLU A 72 0.06 10.56 17.81
CA GLU A 72 1.18 11.02 18.63
C GLU A 72 0.90 12.39 19.27
N GLY A 73 0.31 13.32 18.52
CA GLY A 73 -0.08 14.63 19.01
C GLY A 73 -1.14 14.56 20.11
N ARG A 74 -2.19 13.77 19.89
CA ARG A 74 -3.25 13.54 20.87
C ARG A 74 -2.70 12.90 22.15
N LEU A 75 -1.85 11.89 22.02
CA LEU A 75 -1.24 11.22 23.17
C LEU A 75 -0.38 12.18 24.00
N LYS A 76 0.44 13.03 23.35
CA LYS A 76 1.24 14.05 24.05
C LYS A 76 0.36 15.04 24.82
N LEU A 77 -0.75 15.47 24.23
CA LEU A 77 -1.71 16.35 24.88
C LEU A 77 -2.36 15.69 26.09
N GLU A 78 -2.88 14.47 25.94
CA GLU A 78 -3.52 13.71 27.02
C GLU A 78 -2.55 13.46 28.18
N VAL A 79 -1.29 13.12 27.88
CA VAL A 79 -0.25 12.97 28.91
C VAL A 79 0.02 14.30 29.62
N SER A 80 0.08 15.41 28.90
CA SER A 80 0.29 16.74 29.52
C SER A 80 -0.89 17.16 30.40
N GLN A 81 -2.11 16.89 29.96
CA GLN A 81 -3.32 17.14 30.73
C GLN A 81 -3.33 16.29 32.01
N SER A 82 -3.09 14.98 31.88
CA SER A 82 -2.99 14.06 33.02
C SER A 82 -1.93 14.50 34.03
N LYS A 83 -0.74 14.91 33.59
CA LYS A 83 0.29 15.47 34.47
C LYS A 83 -0.18 16.72 35.21
N THR A 84 -0.87 17.62 34.51
CA THR A 84 -1.39 18.86 35.11
C THR A 84 -2.45 18.56 36.16
N ASP A 85 -3.36 17.63 35.89
CA ASP A 85 -4.41 17.24 36.82
C ASP A 85 -3.84 16.54 38.05
N ILE A 86 -2.85 15.64 37.86
CA ILE A 86 -2.12 15.04 38.98
C ILE A 86 -1.46 16.13 39.84
N LEU A 87 -0.78 17.11 39.24
CA LEU A 87 -0.17 18.21 39.99
C LEU A 87 -1.22 19.01 40.79
N ARG A 88 -2.36 19.35 40.18
CA ARG A 88 -3.45 20.05 40.87
C ARG A 88 -3.94 19.29 42.10
N TRP A 89 -4.16 17.98 41.98
CA TRP A 89 -4.59 17.13 43.09
C TRP A 89 -3.52 17.03 44.18
N VAL A 90 -2.24 16.85 43.79
CA VAL A 90 -1.12 16.81 44.75
C VAL A 90 -1.02 18.13 45.52
N PHE A 91 -1.09 19.28 44.86
CA PHE A 91 -1.06 20.58 45.54
C PHE A 91 -2.27 20.78 46.46
N GLY A 92 -3.48 20.44 46.01
CA GLY A 92 -4.69 20.52 46.82
C GLY A 92 -4.58 19.68 48.10
N PHE A 93 -4.14 18.43 47.96
CA PHE A 93 -3.95 17.54 49.11
C PHE A 93 -2.85 18.05 50.06
N ASN A 94 -1.71 18.51 49.54
CA ASN A 94 -0.64 19.07 50.38
C ASN A 94 -1.08 20.29 51.17
N LEU A 95 -1.87 21.19 50.59
CA LEU A 95 -2.41 22.36 51.31
C LEU A 95 -3.34 21.94 52.46
N VAL A 96 -4.20 20.93 52.24
CA VAL A 96 -5.06 20.37 53.29
C VAL A 96 -4.22 19.77 54.42
N LEU A 97 -3.19 18.97 54.08
CA LEU A 97 -2.28 18.39 55.08
C LEU A 97 -1.55 19.46 55.90
N ILE A 98 -1.04 20.52 55.27
CA ILE A 98 -0.38 21.63 55.96
C ILE A 98 -1.35 22.31 56.94
N GLY A 99 -2.59 22.59 56.52
CA GLY A 99 -3.61 23.18 57.37
C GLY A 99 -3.97 22.29 58.57
N ALA A 100 -4.06 20.97 58.36
CA ALA A 100 -4.29 20.00 59.43
C ALA A 100 -3.13 19.99 60.44
N ILE A 101 -1.87 19.96 59.99
CA ILE A 101 -0.68 20.01 60.85
C ILE A 101 -0.68 21.30 61.67
N PHE A 102 -0.91 22.46 61.05
CA PHE A 102 -0.98 23.74 61.75
C PHE A 102 -2.05 23.75 62.84
N THR A 103 -3.23 23.18 62.55
CA THR A 103 -4.33 23.06 63.51
C THR A 103 -3.92 22.18 64.69
N ILE A 104 -3.33 21.01 64.44
CA ILE A 104 -2.85 20.11 65.50
C ILE A 104 -1.79 20.79 66.37
N LEU A 105 -0.81 21.48 65.76
CA LEU A 105 0.23 22.19 66.50
C LEU A 105 -0.32 23.29 67.41
N LYS A 106 -1.39 23.98 67.00
CA LYS A 106 -2.07 25.00 67.82
C LYS A 106 -2.79 24.41 69.04
N PHE A 107 -3.28 23.17 68.96
CA PHE A 107 -3.97 22.52 70.08
C PHE A 107 -3.02 21.80 71.04
N VAL A 108 -1.80 21.44 70.60
CA VAL A 108 -0.81 20.72 71.42
C VAL A 108 0.17 21.66 72.15
N ARG A 109 0.32 22.92 71.69
CA ARG A 109 1.00 24.00 72.42
C ARG A 109 0.02 24.82 73.23
#